data_AF-A0A661YIR0-F1
#
_entry.id   AF-A0A661YIR0-F1
#
_cell.length_a   1.000
_cell.length_b   1.000
_cell.length_c   1.000
_cell.angle_alpha   90.00
_cell.angle_beta   90.00
_cell.angle_gamma   90.00
#
_symmetry.space_group_name_H-M   'P 1'
#
loop_
_entity.id
_entity.type
_entity.pdbx_description
1 polymer ?
#
loop_
_entity_poly.entity_id
_entity_poly.type
_entity_poly.pdbx_seq_one_letter_code
_entity_poly.pdbx_strand_id
1 'polypeptide(L)'
;MPSEIKSILSGKKILILGFGKEGKSTYKLLRGWFPDLFITIGDRNENIAEDQPELDNYSNIGLISGKAYLDSCGDFDLIIKSPGIPYELVAEKCGTAKITSQ
;
A
#
# COMPACT_ATOMS: atom_id res chain seq x y z
N MET A 1 -8.87 14.96 13.07
CA MET A 1 -7.84 14.06 12.50
C MET A 1 -7.43 13.05 13.55
N PRO A 2 -7.25 11.77 13.22
CA PRO A 2 -6.68 10.79 14.14
C PRO A 2 -5.19 11.11 14.35
N SER A 3 -4.88 11.90 15.38
CA SER A 3 -3.53 12.42 15.69
C SER A 3 -2.51 11.30 15.89
N GLU A 4 -2.92 10.20 16.50
CA GLU A 4 -2.08 9.02 16.73
C GLU A 4 -1.69 8.34 15.41
N ILE A 5 -2.64 8.20 14.48
CA ILE A 5 -2.39 7.63 13.16
C ILE A 5 -1.43 8.52 12.37
N LYS A 6 -1.58 9.85 12.44
CA LYS A 6 -0.64 10.77 11.79
C LYS A 6 0.79 10.54 12.26
N SER A 7 0.99 10.32 13.56
CA SER A 7 2.32 10.04 14.12
C SER A 7 2.92 8.72 13.63
N ILE A 8 2.08 7.71 13.36
CA ILE A 8 2.53 6.42 12.84
C ILE A 8 2.92 6.54 11.37
N LEU A 9 2.17 7.33 10.58
CA LEU A 9 2.33 7.40 9.13
C LEU A 9 3.33 8.47 8.67
N SER A 10 3.55 9.53 9.46
CA SER A 10 4.40 10.65 9.06
C SER A 10 5.85 10.22 8.85
N GLY A 11 6.41 10.56 7.70
CA GLY A 11 7.79 10.26 7.33
C GLY A 11 8.05 8.80 6.94
N LYS A 12 7.01 7.95 6.88
CA LYS A 12 7.14 6.55 6.48
C LYS A 12 6.86 6.33 5.01
N LYS A 13 7.61 5.42 4.39
CA LYS A 13 7.27 4.81 3.11
C LYS A 13 6.18 3.76 3.34
N ILE A 14 5.00 4.01 2.80
CA ILE A 14 3.81 3.17 3.02
C ILE A 14 3.49 2.40 1.75
N LEU A 15 3.31 1.08 1.91
CA LEU A 15 2.85 0.17 0.86
C LEU A 15 1.47 -0.38 1.23
N ILE A 16 0.49 -0.21 0.35
CA ILE A 16 -0.75 -1.00 0.37
C ILE A 16 -0.53 -2.17 -0.58
N LEU A 17 -0.54 -3.38 -0.03
CA LEU A 17 -0.26 -4.60 -0.76
C LEU A 17 -1.57 -5.35 -1.07
N GLY A 18 -1.91 -5.43 -2.35
CA GLY A 18 -3.18 -5.89 -2.88
C GLY A 18 -4.23 -4.79 -2.91
N PHE A 19 -4.76 -4.49 -4.09
CA PHE A 19 -5.70 -3.40 -4.36
C PHE A 19 -7.06 -3.91 -4.84
N GLY A 20 -7.54 -4.99 -4.21
CA GLY A 20 -8.91 -5.46 -4.31
C GLY A 20 -9.87 -4.60 -3.49
N LYS A 21 -10.97 -5.18 -3.01
CA LYS A 21 -11.98 -4.47 -2.22
C LYS A 21 -11.40 -3.80 -0.96
N GLU A 22 -10.54 -4.51 -0.25
CA GLU A 22 -9.97 -4.03 1.01
C GLU A 22 -8.88 -2.98 0.79
N GLY A 23 -7.90 -3.24 -0.09
CA GLY A 23 -6.88 -2.25 -0.44
C GLY A 23 -7.47 -0.92 -0.93
N LYS A 24 -8.54 -0.95 -1.73
CA LYS A 24 -9.29 0.26 -2.12
C LYS A 24 -9.92 0.98 -0.94
N SER A 25 -10.50 0.23 0.00
CA SER A 25 -11.14 0.81 1.19
C SER A 25 -10.09 1.47 2.10
N THR A 26 -8.95 0.80 2.33
CA THR A 26 -7.79 1.38 3.00
C THR A 26 -7.31 2.66 2.32
N TYR A 27 -7.14 2.61 1.01
CA TYR A 27 -6.66 3.75 0.23
C TYR A 27 -7.59 4.96 0.36
N LYS A 28 -8.91 4.76 0.19
CA LYS A 28 -9.91 5.82 0.32
C LYS A 28 -9.93 6.42 1.72
N LEU A 29 -9.79 5.59 2.76
CA LEU A 29 -9.69 6.05 4.14
C LEU A 29 -8.44 6.93 4.37
N LEU A 30 -7.27 6.44 3.95
CA LEU A 30 -6.00 7.16 4.11
C LEU A 30 -5.99 8.47 3.31
N ARG A 31 -6.51 8.47 2.07
CA ARG A 31 -6.66 9.68 1.26
C ARG A 31 -7.62 10.68 1.89
N GLY A 32 -8.72 10.22 2.49
CA GLY A 32 -9.68 11.09 3.18
C GLY A 32 -9.10 11.78 4.42
N TRP A 33 -8.16 11.13 5.12
CA TRP A 33 -7.50 11.72 6.31
C TRP A 33 -6.20 12.45 6.00
N PHE A 34 -5.44 11.98 5.02
CA PHE A 34 -4.11 12.45 4.68
C PHE A 34 -3.98 12.57 3.15
N PRO A 35 -4.61 13.60 2.54
CA PRO A 35 -4.61 13.77 1.08
C PRO A 35 -3.19 13.85 0.50
N ASP A 36 -2.26 14.49 1.23
CA ASP A 36 -0.87 14.70 0.82
C ASP A 36 0.07 13.51 1.11
N LEU A 37 -0.41 12.46 1.79
CA LEU A 37 0.43 11.30 2.13
C LEU A 37 0.88 10.56 0.88
N PHE A 38 2.18 10.30 0.73
CA PHE A 38 2.68 9.46 -0.35
C PHE A 38 2.38 7.99 -0.03
N ILE A 39 1.62 7.32 -0.90
CA ILE A 39 1.20 5.93 -0.74
C ILE A 39 1.65 5.16 -1.97
N THR A 40 2.29 4.00 -1.78
CA THR A 40 2.57 3.08 -2.89
C THR A 40 1.55 1.96 -2.89
N ILE A 41 1.05 1.59 -4.07
CA ILE A 41 0.18 0.43 -4.29
C ILE A 41 1.02 -0.68 -4.92
N GLY A 42 1.03 -1.86 -4.30
CA GLY A 42 1.64 -3.06 -4.83
C GLY A 42 0.57 -4.09 -5.20
N ASP A 43 0.45 -4.49 -6.46
CA ASP A 43 -0.52 -5.52 -6.87
C ASP A 43 0.05 -6.46 -7.94
N ARG A 44 -0.40 -7.72 -7.93
CA ARG A 44 -0.02 -8.71 -8.93
C ARG A 44 -0.55 -8.38 -10.33
N ASN A 45 -1.61 -7.58 -10.42
CA ASN A 45 -2.24 -7.20 -11.67
C ASN A 45 -1.39 -6.16 -12.41
N GLU A 46 -0.86 -6.52 -13.57
CA GLU A 46 -0.02 -5.64 -14.41
C GLU A 46 -0.80 -4.41 -14.91
N ASN A 47 -2.10 -4.58 -15.18
CA ASN A 47 -2.96 -3.55 -15.77
C ASN A 47 -3.67 -2.69 -14.72
N ILE A 48 -3.21 -2.73 -13.46
CA ILE A 48 -3.90 -2.05 -12.37
C ILE A 48 -4.04 -0.53 -12.57
N ALA A 49 -3.09 0.12 -13.25
CA ALA A 49 -3.19 1.54 -13.59
C ALA A 49 -4.45 1.81 -14.46
N GLU A 50 -4.68 0.96 -15.47
CA GLU A 50 -5.82 1.07 -16.38
C GLU A 50 -7.14 0.66 -15.69
N ASP A 51 -7.10 -0.39 -14.87
CA ASP A 51 -8.26 -0.90 -14.16
C ASP A 51 -8.75 0.02 -13.03
N GLN A 52 -7.89 0.93 -12.57
CA GLN A 52 -8.11 1.79 -11.40
C GLN A 52 -7.83 3.26 -11.71
N PRO A 53 -8.70 3.93 -12.49
CA PRO A 53 -8.54 5.34 -12.82
C PRO A 53 -8.57 6.27 -11.58
N GLU A 54 -9.01 5.77 -10.42
CA GLU A 54 -8.92 6.49 -9.15
C GLU A 54 -7.48 6.72 -8.65
N LEU A 55 -6.51 5.97 -9.20
CA LEU A 55 -5.08 6.14 -8.91
C LEU A 55 -4.50 7.35 -9.65
N ASP A 56 -4.99 7.65 -10.87
CA ASP A 56 -4.50 8.75 -11.71
C ASP A 56 -4.81 10.15 -11.15
N ASN A 57 -5.78 10.23 -10.23
CA ASN A 57 -6.23 11.48 -9.63
C ASN A 57 -5.21 12.10 -8.65
N TYR A 58 -4.11 11.39 -8.34
CA TYR A 58 -3.16 11.77 -7.29
C TYR A 58 -1.72 11.78 -7.80
N SER A 59 -1.01 12.88 -7.59
CA SER A 59 0.42 13.00 -7.94
C SER A 59 1.36 12.35 -6.91
N ASN A 60 0.86 12.04 -5.73
CA ASN A 60 1.58 11.47 -4.60
C ASN A 60 1.25 9.97 -4.42
N ILE A 61 1.31 9.24 -5.53
CA ILE A 61 1.11 7.79 -5.55
C ILE A 61 2.28 7.10 -6.24
N GLY A 62 2.74 5.99 -5.65
CA GLY A 62 3.63 5.04 -6.30
C GLY A 62 2.86 3.81 -6.75
N LEU A 63 3.28 3.16 -7.83
CA LEU A 63 2.69 1.92 -8.29
C LEU A 63 3.75 0.88 -8.58
N ILE A 64 3.57 -0.32 -8.02
CA ILE A 64 4.37 -1.51 -8.30
C ILE A 64 3.40 -2.60 -8.76
N SER A 65 3.47 -3.00 -10.02
CA SER A 65 2.53 -3.95 -10.61
C SER A 65 3.23 -5.20 -11.16
N GLY A 66 2.45 -6.27 -11.31
CA GLY A 66 2.87 -7.49 -11.99
C GLY A 66 3.55 -8.52 -11.11
N LYS A 67 4.24 -9.47 -11.75
CA LYS A 67 4.84 -10.62 -11.04
C LYS A 67 5.90 -10.23 -10.01
N ALA A 68 6.55 -9.09 -10.22
CA ALA A 68 7.61 -8.54 -9.36
C ALA A 68 7.08 -7.59 -8.27
N TYR A 69 5.76 -7.53 -8.01
CA TYR A 69 5.17 -6.58 -7.07
C TYR A 69 5.66 -6.69 -5.61
N LEU A 70 6.32 -7.79 -5.26
CA LEU A 70 6.93 -8.03 -3.95
C LEU A 70 8.44 -7.76 -3.92
N ASP A 71 9.11 -7.53 -5.05
CA ASP A 71 10.57 -7.51 -5.08
C ASP A 71 11.17 -6.30 -4.33
N SER A 72 10.42 -5.20 -4.27
CA SER A 72 10.82 -3.96 -3.56
C SER A 72 10.05 -3.73 -2.27
N CYS A 73 9.29 -4.71 -1.77
CA CYS A 73 8.46 -4.48 -0.58
C CYS A 73 9.28 -4.27 0.71
N GLY A 74 10.55 -4.70 0.74
CA GLY A 74 11.46 -4.45 1.86
C GLY A 74 11.90 -2.99 2.02
N ASP A 75 11.69 -2.14 1.01
CA ASP A 75 12.07 -0.72 1.07
C ASP A 75 11.05 0.14 1.83
N PHE A 76 9.96 -0.46 2.31
CA PHE A 76 8.85 0.22 2.96
C PHE A 76 8.90 0.08 4.48
N ASP A 77 8.58 1.17 5.17
CA ASP A 77 8.54 1.20 6.63
C ASP A 77 7.26 0.56 7.19
N LEU A 78 6.17 0.61 6.42
CA LEU A 78 4.86 0.09 6.78
C LEU A 78 4.20 -0.58 5.56
N ILE A 79 3.86 -1.86 5.72
CA ILE A 79 3.12 -2.63 4.72
C ILE A 79 1.74 -2.92 5.28
N ILE A 80 0.72 -2.45 4.59
CA ILE A 80 -0.68 -2.73 4.87
C ILE A 80 -1.13 -3.77 3.84
N LYS A 81 -1.20 -5.04 4.24
CA LYS A 81 -1.58 -6.11 3.31
C LYS A 81 -3.08 -6.38 3.35
N SER A 82 -3.64 -6.68 2.18
CA SER A 82 -4.96 -7.30 2.06
C SER A 82 -4.95 -8.73 2.64
N PRO A 83 -6.04 -9.21 3.26
CA PRO A 83 -6.13 -10.56 3.83
C PRO A 83 -5.88 -11.69 2.83
N GLY A 84 -6.21 -11.47 1.56
CA GLY A 84 -5.97 -12.42 0.48
C GLY A 84 -4.50 -12.65 0.11
N ILE A 85 -3.56 -11.95 0.78
CA ILE A 85 -2.13 -12.15 0.62
C ILE A 85 -1.59 -12.86 1.87
N PRO A 86 -0.98 -14.07 1.71
CA PRO A 86 -0.41 -14.83 2.81
C PRO A 86 0.63 -14.01 3.57
N TYR A 87 0.58 -14.06 4.90
CA TYR A 87 1.51 -13.31 5.73
C TYR A 87 2.95 -13.80 5.54
N GLU A 88 3.13 -15.12 5.45
CA GLU A 88 4.43 -15.78 5.31
C GLU A 88 5.16 -15.33 4.05
N LEU A 89 4.42 -15.19 2.94
CA LEU A 89 4.95 -14.69 1.67
C LEU A 89 5.50 -13.27 1.81
N VAL A 90 4.77 -12.40 2.53
CA VAL A 90 5.17 -11.00 2.76
C VAL A 90 6.33 -10.94 3.74
N ALA A 91 6.31 -11.74 4.82
CA ALA A 91 7.39 -11.78 5.80
C ALA A 91 8.71 -12.26 5.18
N GLU A 92 8.68 -13.27 4.31
CA GLU A 92 9.85 -13.79 3.60
C GLU A 92 10.44 -12.74 2.65
N LYS A 93 9.59 -12.05 1.88
CA LYS A 93 10.03 -11.12 0.83
C LYS A 93 10.36 -9.72 1.35
N CYS A 94 9.66 -9.24 2.37
CA CYS A 94 9.72 -7.86 2.81
C CYS A 94 10.52 -7.64 4.10
N GLY A 95 10.95 -8.70 4.78
CA GLY A 95 11.90 -8.63 5.88
C GLY A 95 11.46 -7.70 7.04
N THR A 96 12.30 -6.70 7.36
CA THR A 96 12.18 -5.84 8.55
C THR A 96 11.04 -4.83 8.51
N ALA A 97 10.30 -4.74 7.40
CA ALA A 97 9.14 -3.87 7.29
C ALA A 97 8.09 -4.20 8.35
N LYS A 98 7.43 -3.17 8.93
CA LYS A 98 6.30 -3.42 9.83
C LYS A 98 5.11 -3.85 9.00
N ILE A 99 4.77 -5.14 9.05
CA ILE A 99 3.63 -5.71 8.33
C ILE A 99 2.39 -5.67 9.22
N THR A 100 1.30 -5.08 8.71
CA THR A 100 -0.02 -5.09 9.33
C THR A 100 -1.07 -5.64 8.36
N SER A 101 -2.04 -6.38 8.88
CA SER A 101 -3.22 -6.83 8.13
C SER A 101 -4.39 -5.92 8.48
N GLN A 102 -5.28 -5.66 7.52
CA GLN A 102 -6.60 -5.07 7.80
C GLN A 102 -7.67 -6.13 7.98
#